data_AF-E6XCL3-F1
#
_entry.id   AF-E6XCL3-F1
#
_cell.length_a   1.000
_cell.length_b   1.000
_cell.length_c   1.000
_cell.angle_alpha   90.00
_cell.angle_beta   90.00
_cell.angle_gamma   90.00
#
_symmetry.space_group_name_H-M   'P 1'
#
loop_
_entity.id
_entity.type
_entity.pdbx_description
1 polymer ?
#
loop_
_entity_poly.entity_id
_entity_poly.type
_entity_poly.pdbx_seq_one_letter_code
_entity_poly.pdbx_strand_id
1 'polypeptide(L)'
;MKILFIILVIILSTNCQLGNEKKTIEPELEQVQKISLIPTKDNIVYSGDLSFTTQKQIDSFTKNKKYDFIDGSLKIINTEDIFNLDGLSSIEVINGELMISVVKNLTSVKGLRNIEKVNGDFTISGTRNLEKIDSFNNLESINGMMIFGNDYGLTEISSFNELLTIEDLYFSGCSDLVSLHGFNKIETIDKISISGASVLDEITNFKNLKKIKKTISIEHNSSLKKISLQKIDSINEYMVIHENRIFNGNLNIENVKYINKLYIWSNSSFSNYCEISKLIIEKKIDSIDFLDNRYNPTRNDLTDSNCNK
;
A
#
# COMPACT_ATOMS: atom_id res chain seq x y z
N MET A 1 -7.50 -32.93 -8.54
CA MET A 1 -6.11 -33.33 -8.89
C MET A 1 -5.21 -32.16 -8.48
N LYS A 2 -4.12 -32.40 -7.72
CA LYS A 2 -3.35 -31.31 -7.06
C LYS A 2 -2.34 -30.64 -8.00
N ILE A 3 -2.38 -29.30 -8.06
CA ILE A 3 -1.33 -28.35 -8.53
C ILE A 3 -1.60 -27.04 -7.74
N LEU A 4 -0.69 -26.35 -7.05
CA LEU A 4 0.74 -26.50 -6.75
C LEU A 4 1.80 -26.04 -7.78
N PHE A 5 1.88 -24.73 -7.99
CA PHE A 5 3.10 -23.97 -8.38
C PHE A 5 3.06 -22.67 -7.56
N ILE A 6 3.95 -22.37 -6.61
CA ILE A 6 5.43 -22.26 -6.61
C ILE A 6 5.92 -20.99 -7.35
N ILE A 7 6.37 -20.04 -6.54
CA ILE A 7 7.17 -18.86 -6.90
C ILE A 7 8.44 -19.31 -7.63
N LEU A 8 8.78 -18.66 -8.76
CA LEU A 8 10.12 -18.75 -9.31
C LEU A 8 10.63 -17.39 -9.81
N VAL A 9 11.62 -16.87 -9.08
CA VAL A 9 12.48 -15.77 -9.54
C VAL A 9 13.40 -16.32 -10.63
N ILE A 10 13.48 -15.64 -11.78
CA ILE A 10 14.52 -15.90 -12.78
C ILE A 10 15.32 -14.61 -12.98
N ILE A 11 16.49 -14.56 -12.32
CA ILE A 11 17.60 -13.71 -12.74
C ILE A 11 18.44 -14.55 -13.71
N LEU A 12 18.50 -14.15 -14.98
CA LEU A 12 19.59 -14.56 -15.87
C LEU A 12 20.07 -13.35 -16.66
N SER A 13 21.30 -12.94 -16.35
CA SER A 13 22.07 -11.98 -17.12
C SER A 13 22.79 -12.68 -18.26
N THR A 14 22.80 -12.07 -19.45
CA THR A 14 24.00 -11.93 -20.30
C THR A 14 23.71 -11.01 -21.48
N ASN A 15 24.65 -10.12 -21.78
CA ASN A 15 24.55 -9.18 -22.90
C ASN A 15 24.81 -9.86 -24.25
N CYS A 16 24.16 -9.37 -25.30
CA CYS A 16 24.86 -9.13 -26.56
C CYS A 16 24.31 -7.86 -27.23
N GLN A 17 25.21 -7.01 -27.74
CA GLN A 17 24.86 -5.73 -28.36
C GLN A 17 24.69 -5.86 -29.87
N LEU A 18 23.81 -5.03 -30.43
CA LEU A 18 23.82 -4.32 -31.73
C LEU A 18 22.39 -3.79 -31.91
N GLY A 19 22.09 -2.49 -31.99
CA GLY A 19 22.91 -1.33 -32.25
C GLY A 19 22.22 -0.50 -33.33
N ASN A 20 21.46 0.53 -32.94
CA ASN A 20 21.34 1.81 -33.66
C ASN A 20 20.48 2.83 -32.89
N GLU A 21 20.99 4.07 -32.90
CA GLU A 21 20.35 5.38 -32.67
C GLU A 21 19.50 5.62 -31.41
N LYS A 22 20.15 6.37 -30.50
CA LYS A 22 19.54 7.02 -29.33
C LYS A 22 18.37 7.93 -29.72
N LYS A 23 17.19 7.65 -29.16
CA LYS A 23 16.42 8.68 -28.44
C LYS A 23 16.37 8.30 -26.96
N THR A 24 17.41 8.72 -26.24
CA THR A 24 17.39 8.73 -24.78
C THR A 24 16.41 9.83 -24.37
N ILE A 25 15.14 9.47 -24.21
CA ILE A 25 14.21 10.25 -23.42
C ILE A 25 14.64 10.00 -21.97
N GLU A 26 15.48 10.87 -21.43
CA GLU A 26 15.60 10.98 -19.98
C GLU A 26 14.18 11.25 -19.44
N PRO A 27 13.65 10.42 -18.52
CA PRO A 27 12.46 10.82 -17.81
C PRO A 27 12.84 12.07 -17.01
N GLU A 28 12.18 13.17 -17.34
CA GLU A 28 12.23 14.41 -16.57
C GLU A 28 11.93 14.05 -15.11
N LEU A 29 12.95 14.08 -14.25
CA LEU A 29 12.74 13.87 -12.82
C LEU A 29 11.93 15.07 -12.32
N GLU A 30 10.61 14.90 -12.25
CA GLU A 30 9.76 15.72 -11.39
C GLU A 30 10.47 15.83 -10.04
N GLN A 31 10.77 17.07 -9.65
CA GLN A 31 11.53 17.37 -8.44
C GLN A 31 10.66 17.09 -7.22
N VAL A 32 10.48 15.82 -6.88
CA VAL A 32 10.13 15.43 -5.52
C VAL A 32 11.26 15.96 -4.66
N GLN A 33 10.95 17.04 -3.94
CA GLN A 33 11.87 17.75 -3.08
C GLN A 33 12.49 16.71 -2.14
N LYS A 34 13.78 16.40 -2.33
CA LYS A 34 14.42 15.29 -1.61
C LYS A 34 14.64 15.72 -0.15
N ILE A 35 13.60 15.54 0.66
CA ILE A 35 13.49 16.11 1.99
C ILE A 35 14.65 15.56 2.84
N SER A 36 15.33 16.43 3.58
CA SER A 36 16.55 16.04 4.28
C SER A 36 16.28 14.93 5.30
N LEU A 37 16.99 13.82 5.12
CA LEU A 37 17.12 12.72 6.09
C LEU A 37 18.33 12.93 7.02
N ILE A 38 19.11 13.99 6.76
CA ILE A 38 20.25 14.38 7.59
C ILE A 38 19.70 15.25 8.73
N PRO A 39 19.99 14.94 10.00
CA PRO A 39 19.57 15.76 11.13
C PRO A 39 20.18 17.17 11.03
N THR A 40 19.38 18.18 11.37
CA THR A 40 19.84 19.57 11.48
C THR A 40 20.68 19.76 12.75
N LYS A 41 21.26 20.95 12.93
CA LYS A 41 22.03 21.27 14.15
C LYS A 41 21.16 21.36 15.42
N ASP A 42 19.86 21.57 15.26
CA ASP A 42 18.92 21.73 16.36
C ASP A 42 18.27 20.38 16.76
N ASN A 43 18.38 19.35 15.90
CA ASN A 43 17.85 18.01 16.18
C ASN A 43 18.58 17.31 17.32
N ILE A 44 17.79 16.79 18.27
CA ILE A 44 18.26 15.98 19.38
C ILE A 44 18.26 14.51 18.97
N VAL A 45 19.41 14.07 18.45
CA VAL A 45 19.63 12.71 17.93
C VAL A 45 19.79 11.67 19.05
N TYR A 46 19.09 10.54 18.89
CA TYR A 46 19.42 9.23 19.48
C TYR A 46 20.16 8.39 18.43
N SER A 47 21.30 7.80 18.77
CA SER A 47 22.08 6.97 17.84
C SER A 47 21.95 5.49 18.19
N GLY A 48 21.60 4.66 17.19
CA GLY A 48 21.40 3.22 17.31
C GLY A 48 19.94 2.80 17.30
N ASP A 49 19.71 1.49 17.15
CA ASP A 49 18.38 0.89 17.16
C ASP A 49 17.74 0.93 18.55
N LEU A 50 16.46 1.30 18.60
CA LEU A 50 15.60 1.20 19.77
C LEU A 50 14.72 -0.04 19.70
N SER A 51 14.69 -0.82 20.78
CA SER A 51 13.75 -1.93 20.95
C SER A 51 13.04 -1.81 22.29
N PHE A 52 11.70 -1.68 22.25
CA PHE A 52 10.85 -1.58 23.44
C PHE A 52 10.00 -2.84 23.60
N THR A 53 10.04 -3.41 24.79
CA THR A 53 9.26 -4.58 25.19
C THR A 53 8.37 -4.33 26.40
N THR A 54 8.52 -3.18 27.08
CA THR A 54 7.74 -2.79 28.26
C THR A 54 7.31 -1.32 28.20
N GLN A 55 6.14 -1.00 28.76
CA GLN A 55 5.64 0.38 28.82
C GLN A 55 6.61 1.27 29.61
N LYS A 56 7.21 0.74 30.68
CA LYS A 56 8.19 1.46 31.50
C LYS A 56 9.39 1.97 30.70
N GLN A 57 9.83 1.28 29.64
CA GLN A 57 10.90 1.76 28.78
C GLN A 57 10.44 2.97 27.95
N ILE A 58 9.27 2.89 27.29
CA ILE A 58 8.66 4.00 26.55
C ILE A 58 8.49 5.22 27.46
N ASP A 59 7.84 5.03 28.61
CA ASP A 59 7.56 6.10 29.58
C ASP A 59 8.84 6.75 30.12
N SER A 60 9.99 6.10 30.02
CA SER A 60 11.26 6.58 30.56
C SER A 60 12.23 7.08 29.49
N PHE A 61 11.99 6.76 28.22
CA PHE A 61 12.85 7.15 27.10
C PHE A 61 13.02 8.67 26.99
N THR A 62 11.91 9.42 27.08
CA THR A 62 11.91 10.89 26.97
C THR A 62 11.94 11.66 28.28
N LYS A 63 12.01 10.99 29.45
CA LYS A 63 12.03 11.67 30.77
C LYS A 63 13.23 12.58 30.95
N ASN A 64 14.41 12.16 30.49
CA ASN A 64 15.67 12.86 30.72
C ASN A 64 16.14 13.68 29.51
N LYS A 65 15.69 13.31 28.30
CA LYS A 65 16.08 13.94 27.03
C LYS A 65 14.99 13.62 26.01
N LYS A 66 14.40 14.65 25.40
CA LYS A 66 13.47 14.48 24.28
C LYS A 66 14.29 14.30 23.00
N TYR A 67 14.03 13.23 22.27
CA TYR A 67 14.68 12.95 21.00
C TYR A 67 13.68 13.19 19.87
N ASP A 68 14.09 13.93 18.86
CA ASP A 68 13.30 14.18 17.64
C ASP A 68 13.78 13.33 16.46
N PHE A 69 15.03 12.87 16.50
CA PHE A 69 15.65 12.06 15.46
C PHE A 69 16.19 10.74 16.03
N ILE A 70 15.82 9.61 15.44
CA ILE A 70 16.43 8.31 15.70
C ILE A 70 17.34 7.95 14.52
N ASP A 71 18.65 7.97 14.75
CA ASP A 71 19.66 7.48 13.80
C ASP A 71 19.80 5.96 13.95
N GLY A 72 18.76 5.26 13.49
CA GLY A 72 18.53 3.83 13.67
C GLY A 72 17.05 3.49 13.53
N SER A 73 16.71 2.27 13.89
CA SER A 73 15.35 1.70 13.80
C SER A 73 14.57 1.87 15.11
N LEU A 74 13.24 1.88 15.03
CA LEU A 74 12.34 1.82 16.19
C LEU A 74 11.50 0.54 16.13
N LYS A 75 11.74 -0.37 17.07
CA LYS A 75 11.10 -1.69 17.14
C LYS A 75 10.30 -1.85 18.43
N ILE A 76 9.04 -2.21 18.30
CA ILE A 76 8.14 -2.52 19.40
C ILE A 76 7.52 -3.87 19.07
N ILE A 77 8.09 -4.95 19.62
CA ILE A 77 7.81 -6.31 19.13
C ILE A 77 7.50 -7.30 20.25
N ASN A 78 6.58 -8.22 19.96
CA ASN A 78 6.26 -9.41 20.78
C ASN A 78 6.00 -9.10 22.26
N THR A 79 5.04 -8.23 22.56
CA THR A 79 4.73 -7.84 23.94
C THR A 79 3.24 -7.58 24.20
N GLU A 80 2.86 -7.74 25.46
CA GLU A 80 1.53 -7.48 26.01
C GLU A 80 1.57 -6.38 27.08
N ASP A 81 2.75 -5.86 27.43
CA ASP A 81 2.93 -4.82 28.48
C ASP A 81 2.72 -3.40 27.95
N ILE A 82 2.92 -3.17 26.65
CA ILE A 82 2.77 -1.86 26.01
C ILE A 82 1.32 -1.65 25.56
N PHE A 83 0.72 -0.55 26.02
CA PHE A 83 -0.66 -0.15 25.70
C PHE A 83 -0.76 1.24 25.05
N ASN A 84 0.24 2.10 25.21
CA ASN A 84 0.33 3.40 24.54
C ASN A 84 1.78 3.72 24.14
N LEU A 85 1.95 4.68 23.24
CA LEU A 85 3.26 5.13 22.76
C LEU A 85 3.63 6.55 23.20
N ASP A 86 2.90 7.16 24.15
CA ASP A 86 2.91 8.62 24.37
C ASP A 86 4.30 9.18 24.74
N GLY A 87 5.15 8.36 25.38
CA GLY A 87 6.56 8.66 25.63
C GLY A 87 7.43 8.83 24.38
N LEU A 88 6.93 8.53 23.18
CA LEU A 88 7.60 8.66 21.89
C LEU A 88 7.21 9.94 21.13
N SER A 89 6.32 10.76 21.69
CA SER A 89 5.67 11.91 21.03
C SER A 89 6.57 13.10 20.65
N SER A 90 7.88 13.04 20.92
CA SER A 90 8.85 14.00 20.39
C SER A 90 9.48 13.57 19.07
N ILE A 91 9.37 12.30 18.66
CA ILE A 91 10.06 11.77 17.48
C ILE A 91 9.40 12.27 16.20
N GLU A 92 10.21 12.85 15.32
CA GLU A 92 9.86 13.40 14.01
C GLU A 92 10.46 12.57 12.87
N VAL A 93 11.67 12.01 13.06
CA VAL A 93 12.38 11.24 12.01
C VAL A 93 12.95 9.93 12.55
N ILE A 94 12.79 8.86 11.77
CA ILE A 94 13.43 7.55 11.98
C ILE A 94 14.29 7.23 10.76
N ASN A 95 15.60 7.09 10.94
CA ASN A 95 16.56 6.82 9.86
C ASN A 95 16.66 5.33 9.47
N GLY A 96 16.01 4.44 10.22
CA GLY A 96 15.81 3.02 9.91
C GLY A 96 14.33 2.67 9.72
N GLU A 97 13.98 1.42 10.06
CA GLU A 97 12.60 0.93 10.03
C GLU A 97 11.79 1.37 11.28
N LEU A 98 10.47 1.52 11.10
CA LEU A 98 9.49 1.61 12.17
C LEU A 98 8.65 0.34 12.20
N MET A 99 8.81 -0.49 13.22
CA MET A 99 8.11 -1.76 13.35
C MET A 99 7.34 -1.86 14.68
N ILE A 100 6.02 -1.99 14.59
CA ILE A 100 5.11 -2.33 15.69
C ILE A 100 4.52 -3.70 15.35
N SER A 101 5.01 -4.77 15.97
CA SER A 101 4.63 -6.15 15.57
C SER A 101 4.29 -7.04 16.77
N VAL A 102 3.09 -7.61 16.79
CA VAL A 102 2.60 -8.47 17.88
C VAL A 102 2.60 -7.70 19.23
N VAL A 103 2.04 -6.48 19.21
CA VAL A 103 1.85 -5.63 20.41
C VAL A 103 0.38 -5.66 20.79
N LYS A 104 -0.05 -6.76 21.43
CA LYS A 104 -1.48 -7.13 21.48
C LYS A 104 -2.36 -6.11 22.22
N ASN A 105 -1.82 -5.51 23.28
CA ASN A 105 -2.55 -4.60 24.16
C ASN A 105 -2.44 -3.11 23.76
N LEU A 106 -1.76 -2.80 22.65
CA LEU A 106 -1.68 -1.45 22.11
C LEU A 106 -3.06 -0.97 21.66
N THR A 107 -3.54 0.14 22.21
CA THR A 107 -4.84 0.75 21.84
C THR A 107 -4.72 2.07 21.09
N SER A 108 -3.52 2.66 21.05
CA SER A 108 -3.30 3.99 20.48
C SER A 108 -1.87 4.19 19.97
N VAL A 109 -1.76 4.69 18.73
CA VAL A 109 -0.49 5.12 18.11
C VAL A 109 -0.26 6.64 18.21
N LYS A 110 -1.03 7.37 19.04
CA LYS A 110 -0.96 8.85 19.17
C LYS A 110 0.39 9.38 19.64
N GLY A 111 1.16 8.54 20.33
CA GLY A 111 2.56 8.81 20.65
C GLY A 111 3.50 8.92 19.44
N LEU A 112 3.06 8.58 18.21
CA LEU A 112 3.85 8.70 16.99
C LEU A 112 3.34 9.80 16.04
N ARG A 113 2.42 10.65 16.51
CA ARG A 113 1.73 11.67 15.68
C ARG A 113 2.64 12.71 15.02
N ASN A 114 3.84 12.89 15.54
CA ASN A 114 4.81 13.87 15.05
C ASN A 114 5.76 13.28 13.99
N ILE A 115 5.73 11.98 13.71
CA ILE A 115 6.63 11.38 12.72
C ILE A 115 6.31 11.93 11.33
N GLU A 116 7.30 12.58 10.74
CA GLU A 116 7.31 13.10 9.38
C GLU A 116 7.94 12.12 8.38
N LYS A 117 8.93 11.32 8.83
CA LYS A 117 9.76 10.51 7.91
C LYS A 117 10.21 9.18 8.53
N VAL A 118 10.19 8.13 7.71
CA VAL A 118 10.80 6.82 8.00
C VAL A 118 11.69 6.44 6.81
N ASN A 119 12.98 6.20 7.03
CA ASN A 119 13.93 5.94 5.93
C ASN A 119 14.10 4.44 5.59
N GLY A 120 13.40 3.56 6.30
CA GLY A 120 13.24 2.14 5.95
C GLY A 120 11.76 1.75 5.90
N ASP A 121 11.48 0.49 6.22
CA ASP A 121 10.12 -0.04 6.20
C ASP A 121 9.24 0.50 7.35
N PHE A 122 7.94 0.58 7.10
CA PHE A 122 6.91 0.91 8.07
C PHE A 122 6.01 -0.32 8.26
N THR A 123 5.95 -0.89 9.45
CA THR A 123 5.12 -2.06 9.75
C THR A 123 4.29 -1.85 11.00
N ILE A 124 2.97 -2.04 10.87
CA ILE A 124 2.05 -2.26 11.99
C ILE A 124 1.38 -3.61 11.75
N SER A 125 1.53 -4.57 12.66
CA SER A 125 0.99 -5.93 12.46
C SER A 125 0.71 -6.66 13.77
N GLY A 126 -0.37 -7.44 13.83
CA GLY A 126 -0.74 -8.23 15.01
C GLY A 126 -1.10 -7.40 16.25
N THR A 127 -1.50 -6.14 16.05
CA THR A 127 -1.91 -5.16 17.07
C THR A 127 -3.41 -5.24 17.32
N ARG A 128 -3.87 -6.38 17.85
CA ARG A 128 -5.31 -6.75 17.86
C ARG A 128 -6.25 -5.81 18.62
N ASN A 129 -5.76 -5.03 19.58
CA ASN A 129 -6.57 -4.04 20.30
C ASN A 129 -6.44 -2.61 19.72
N LEU A 130 -5.69 -2.42 18.62
CA LEU A 130 -5.54 -1.13 17.97
C LEU A 130 -6.70 -0.91 16.99
N GLU A 131 -7.78 -0.29 17.49
CA GLU A 131 -9.00 -0.10 16.69
C GLU A 131 -8.82 0.88 15.52
N LYS A 132 -7.89 1.85 15.64
CA LYS A 132 -7.73 2.96 14.70
C LYS A 132 -6.28 3.38 14.48
N ILE A 133 -5.98 3.80 13.24
CA ILE A 133 -4.73 4.49 12.88
C ILE A 133 -5.08 5.90 12.38
N ASP A 134 -5.12 6.86 13.32
CA ASP A 134 -5.58 8.25 13.14
C ASP A 134 -4.45 9.30 13.31
N SER A 135 -3.22 8.84 13.54
CA SER A 135 -2.14 9.66 14.10
C SER A 135 -1.09 10.12 13.09
N PHE A 136 -0.85 9.38 12.00
CA PHE A 136 0.25 9.67 11.05
C PHE A 136 -0.15 10.70 9.99
N ASN A 137 -0.64 11.86 10.43
CA ASN A 137 -1.06 12.94 9.54
C ASN A 137 0.11 13.85 9.11
N ASN A 138 1.25 13.81 9.82
CA ASN A 138 2.47 14.53 9.43
C ASN A 138 3.42 13.70 8.55
N LEU A 139 3.16 12.39 8.35
CA LEU A 139 4.09 11.48 7.67
C LEU A 139 4.13 11.76 6.16
N GLU A 140 5.22 12.36 5.69
CA GLU A 140 5.45 12.80 4.30
C GLU A 140 6.11 11.72 3.42
N SER A 141 7.01 10.91 3.99
CA SER A 141 7.81 9.95 3.21
C SER A 141 8.17 8.67 3.97
N ILE A 142 8.07 7.53 3.29
CA ILE A 142 8.66 6.25 3.71
C ILE A 142 9.55 5.73 2.57
N ASN A 143 10.84 5.49 2.84
CA ASN A 143 11.79 5.00 1.82
C ASN A 143 11.92 3.46 1.83
N GLY A 144 10.77 2.79 1.91
CA GLY A 144 10.64 1.34 1.98
C GLY A 144 9.19 0.92 1.77
N MET A 145 8.85 -0.29 2.20
CA MET A 145 7.47 -0.79 2.13
C MET A 145 6.66 -0.45 3.38
N MET A 146 5.37 -0.19 3.17
CA MET A 146 4.37 0.00 4.22
C MET A 146 3.51 -1.26 4.34
N ILE A 147 3.45 -1.84 5.54
CA ILE A 147 2.73 -3.09 5.83
C ILE A 147 1.74 -2.88 6.99
N PHE A 148 0.49 -3.27 6.75
CA PHE A 148 -0.55 -3.50 7.75
C PHE A 148 -0.99 -4.96 7.69
N GLY A 149 -1.16 -5.65 8.82
CA GLY A 149 -1.66 -7.02 8.73
C GLY A 149 -1.83 -7.84 10.01
N ASN A 150 -2.73 -8.83 9.94
CA ASN A 150 -3.18 -9.64 11.07
C ASN A 150 -3.78 -8.81 12.24
N ASP A 151 -4.27 -7.62 11.92
CA ASP A 151 -4.86 -6.64 12.83
C ASP A 151 -6.39 -6.80 12.88
N TYR A 152 -6.85 -7.94 13.42
CA TYR A 152 -8.27 -8.32 13.51
C TYR A 152 -9.14 -7.46 14.46
N GLY A 153 -8.67 -6.28 14.84
CA GLY A 153 -9.46 -5.26 15.54
C GLY A 153 -9.36 -3.87 14.89
N LEU A 154 -8.52 -3.70 13.86
CA LEU A 154 -8.32 -2.43 13.17
C LEU A 154 -9.52 -2.14 12.25
N THR A 155 -10.39 -1.24 12.69
CA THR A 155 -11.64 -0.89 12.00
C THR A 155 -11.51 0.32 11.08
N GLU A 156 -10.59 1.24 11.38
CA GLU A 156 -10.42 2.51 10.68
C GLU A 156 -8.95 2.87 10.50
N ILE A 157 -8.59 3.27 9.29
CA ILE A 157 -7.37 4.01 9.01
C ILE A 157 -7.78 5.38 8.48
N SER A 158 -7.30 6.44 9.12
CA SER A 158 -7.64 7.84 8.83
C SER A 158 -6.40 8.75 8.96
N SER A 159 -5.28 8.27 8.41
CA SER A 159 -3.94 8.89 8.45
C SER A 159 -3.35 9.07 7.04
N PHE A 160 -2.06 9.42 6.92
CA PHE A 160 -1.29 9.37 5.67
C PHE A 160 -1.83 10.29 4.56
N ASN A 161 -2.47 11.40 4.94
CA ASN A 161 -2.97 12.39 3.99
C ASN A 161 -1.84 13.19 3.32
N GLU A 162 -0.76 13.44 4.07
CA GLU A 162 0.42 14.18 3.62
C GLU A 162 1.47 13.30 2.93
N LEU A 163 1.29 11.97 2.95
CA LEU A 163 2.25 10.99 2.44
C LEU A 163 2.42 11.13 0.91
N LEU A 164 3.61 11.52 0.49
CA LEU A 164 4.01 11.77 -0.90
C LEU A 164 4.59 10.51 -1.56
N THR A 165 5.46 9.80 -0.84
CA THR A 165 6.26 8.70 -1.40
C THR A 165 6.33 7.49 -0.46
N ILE A 166 6.03 6.33 -1.02
CA ILE A 166 6.31 4.98 -0.48
C ILE A 166 6.73 4.06 -1.64
N GLU A 167 7.48 2.99 -1.40
CA GLU A 167 7.79 2.01 -2.47
C GLU A 167 6.57 1.12 -2.73
N ASP A 168 6.22 0.28 -1.76
CA ASP A 168 5.13 -0.69 -1.84
C ASP A 168 4.15 -0.49 -0.67
N LEU A 169 2.87 -0.80 -0.87
CA LEU A 169 1.81 -0.75 0.15
C LEU A 169 1.09 -2.09 0.25
N TYR A 170 1.09 -2.68 1.44
CA TYR A 170 0.49 -3.98 1.74
C TYR A 170 -0.54 -3.89 2.88
N PHE A 171 -1.74 -4.41 2.63
CA PHE A 171 -2.73 -4.76 3.65
C PHE A 171 -2.98 -6.27 3.56
N SER A 172 -2.87 -6.99 4.68
CA SER A 172 -3.00 -8.45 4.72
C SER A 172 -3.70 -8.94 5.98
N GLY A 173 -4.96 -9.36 5.87
CA GLY A 173 -5.71 -9.92 6.99
C GLY A 173 -6.14 -8.88 8.03
N CYS A 174 -6.51 -7.68 7.58
CA CYS A 174 -7.20 -6.67 8.38
C CYS A 174 -8.73 -6.89 8.23
N SER A 175 -9.24 -8.04 8.70
CA SER A 175 -10.61 -8.51 8.40
C SER A 175 -11.71 -7.52 8.74
N ASP A 176 -11.49 -6.75 9.79
CA ASP A 176 -12.45 -5.87 10.46
C ASP A 176 -12.33 -4.41 9.97
N LEU A 177 -11.42 -4.13 9.02
CA LEU A 177 -11.21 -2.81 8.43
C LEU A 177 -12.44 -2.38 7.62
N VAL A 178 -13.27 -1.51 8.21
CA VAL A 178 -14.47 -0.94 7.60
C VAL A 178 -14.12 0.25 6.72
N SER A 179 -13.21 1.12 7.17
CA SER A 179 -12.87 2.37 6.50
C SER A 179 -11.38 2.54 6.29
N LEU A 180 -11.00 2.72 5.02
CA LEU A 180 -9.67 3.11 4.61
C LEU A 180 -9.74 4.56 4.11
N HIS A 181 -9.09 5.49 4.80
CA HIS A 181 -8.97 6.91 4.46
C HIS A 181 -7.50 7.35 4.61
N GLY A 182 -7.01 8.13 3.64
CA GLY A 182 -5.59 8.48 3.53
C GLY A 182 -5.04 8.33 2.12
N PHE A 183 -3.72 8.41 1.97
CA PHE A 183 -2.97 8.22 0.73
C PHE A 183 -3.33 9.21 -0.40
N ASN A 184 -3.92 10.35 -0.02
CA ASN A 184 -4.49 11.30 -0.98
C ASN A 184 -3.44 11.98 -1.87
N LYS A 185 -2.18 12.14 -1.41
CA LYS A 185 -1.10 12.81 -2.17
C LYS A 185 -0.15 11.88 -2.93
N ILE A 186 -0.23 10.56 -2.76
CA ILE A 186 0.64 9.63 -3.49
C ILE A 186 0.29 9.70 -4.98
N GLU A 187 1.26 10.12 -5.80
CA GLU A 187 1.10 10.18 -7.26
C GLU A 187 1.68 8.97 -7.98
N THR A 188 2.73 8.35 -7.42
CA THR A 188 3.37 7.16 -7.97
C THR A 188 3.75 6.19 -6.86
N ILE A 189 3.50 4.90 -7.08
CA ILE A 189 3.89 3.78 -6.20
C ILE A 189 4.39 2.60 -7.05
N ASP A 190 5.15 1.68 -6.49
CA ASP A 190 5.55 0.46 -7.19
C ASP A 190 4.47 -0.62 -7.10
N LYS A 191 4.07 -1.02 -5.89
CA LYS A 191 3.01 -2.01 -5.65
C LYS A 191 1.93 -1.52 -4.69
N ILE A 192 0.68 -1.91 -4.97
CA ILE A 192 -0.41 -1.96 -3.99
C ILE A 192 -0.88 -3.41 -3.86
N SER A 193 -1.05 -3.90 -2.63
CA SER A 193 -1.69 -5.19 -2.34
C SER A 193 -2.70 -5.00 -1.21
N ILE A 194 -3.98 -5.29 -1.48
CA ILE A 194 -5.06 -5.22 -0.49
C ILE A 194 -5.71 -6.60 -0.41
N SER A 195 -5.36 -7.37 0.61
CA SER A 195 -5.79 -8.76 0.79
C SER A 195 -6.49 -9.00 2.13
N GLY A 196 -7.67 -9.61 2.08
CA GLY A 196 -8.38 -10.07 3.28
C GLY A 196 -8.95 -8.96 4.17
N ALA A 197 -9.25 -7.77 3.62
CA ALA A 197 -10.05 -6.75 4.30
C ALA A 197 -11.55 -7.08 4.11
N SER A 198 -12.02 -8.11 4.81
CA SER A 198 -13.30 -8.78 4.51
C SER A 198 -14.56 -7.90 4.61
N VAL A 199 -14.53 -6.83 5.40
CA VAL A 199 -15.65 -5.89 5.58
C VAL A 199 -15.49 -4.56 4.83
N LEU A 200 -14.32 -4.28 4.25
CA LEU A 200 -14.06 -3.07 3.46
C LEU A 200 -14.93 -3.10 2.19
N ASP A 201 -15.76 -2.06 1.97
CA ASP A 201 -16.73 -2.05 0.87
C ASP A 201 -16.39 -1.13 -0.31
N GLU A 202 -15.47 -0.18 -0.15
CA GLU A 202 -14.88 0.57 -1.26
C GLU A 202 -13.39 0.91 -1.08
N ILE A 203 -12.69 1.04 -2.20
CA ILE A 203 -11.33 1.60 -2.28
C ILE A 203 -11.40 2.91 -3.08
N THR A 204 -11.30 4.05 -2.39
CA THR A 204 -11.46 5.42 -2.95
C THR A 204 -10.33 6.39 -2.54
N ASN A 205 -9.29 5.88 -1.89
CA ASN A 205 -8.17 6.60 -1.27
C ASN A 205 -7.28 7.38 -2.22
N PHE A 206 -6.94 6.76 -3.34
CA PHE A 206 -5.78 7.10 -4.16
C PHE A 206 -6.10 8.25 -5.14
N LYS A 207 -6.59 9.38 -4.61
CA LYS A 207 -7.18 10.49 -5.39
C LYS A 207 -6.23 11.20 -6.33
N ASN A 208 -4.92 11.14 -6.09
CA ASN A 208 -3.89 11.69 -6.96
C ASN A 208 -2.98 10.63 -7.60
N LEU A 209 -3.25 9.34 -7.42
CA LEU A 209 -2.40 8.27 -7.95
C LEU A 209 -2.49 8.21 -9.47
N LYS A 210 -1.39 8.61 -10.13
CA LYS A 210 -1.19 8.57 -11.58
C LYS A 210 -0.56 7.25 -12.03
N LYS A 211 0.34 6.66 -11.25
CA LYS A 211 1.14 5.52 -11.73
C LYS A 211 1.39 4.43 -10.70
N ILE A 212 1.17 3.19 -11.14
CA ILE A 212 1.61 1.98 -10.45
C ILE A 212 2.74 1.38 -11.30
N LYS A 213 3.99 1.52 -10.85
CA LYS A 213 5.19 1.15 -11.63
C LYS A 213 5.32 -0.36 -11.84
N LYS A 214 4.73 -1.16 -10.94
CA LYS A 214 4.67 -2.62 -11.03
C LYS A 214 3.20 -3.05 -11.05
N THR A 215 2.63 -3.36 -9.88
CA THR A 215 1.44 -4.22 -9.78
C THR A 215 0.40 -3.70 -8.78
N ILE A 216 -0.89 -3.93 -9.05
CA ILE A 216 -1.93 -3.80 -8.03
C ILE A 216 -2.70 -5.12 -7.89
N SER A 217 -2.77 -5.65 -6.67
CA SER A 217 -3.56 -6.83 -6.33
C SER A 217 -4.64 -6.48 -5.31
N ILE A 218 -5.87 -6.87 -5.59
CA ILE A 218 -7.03 -6.68 -4.70
C ILE A 218 -7.69 -8.04 -4.54
N GLU A 219 -7.49 -8.67 -3.39
CA GLU A 219 -7.73 -10.10 -3.19
C GLU A 219 -8.58 -10.41 -1.94
N HIS A 220 -9.49 -11.38 -2.03
CA HIS A 220 -10.27 -11.90 -0.90
C HIS A 220 -11.05 -10.83 -0.07
N ASN A 221 -11.37 -9.66 -0.64
CA ASN A 221 -12.12 -8.62 0.06
C ASN A 221 -13.63 -8.86 -0.14
N SER A 222 -14.20 -9.73 0.68
CA SER A 222 -15.54 -10.29 0.48
C SER A 222 -16.70 -9.28 0.42
N SER A 223 -16.55 -8.10 1.02
CA SER A 223 -17.55 -7.03 1.02
C SER A 223 -17.28 -5.93 -0.01
N LEU A 224 -16.21 -6.03 -0.79
CA LEU A 224 -15.80 -4.97 -1.72
C LEU A 224 -16.82 -4.82 -2.87
N LYS A 225 -17.37 -3.61 -3.02
CA LYS A 225 -18.36 -3.24 -4.04
C LYS A 225 -17.82 -2.27 -5.07
N LYS A 226 -16.71 -1.56 -4.79
CA LYS A 226 -16.22 -0.45 -5.62
C LYS A 226 -14.70 -0.28 -5.53
N ILE A 227 -14.07 -0.09 -6.69
CA ILE A 227 -12.65 0.29 -6.80
C ILE A 227 -12.58 1.57 -7.64
N SER A 228 -11.90 2.60 -7.16
CA SER A 228 -11.88 3.92 -7.81
C SER A 228 -10.49 4.54 -7.76
N LEU A 229 -9.80 4.54 -8.91
CA LEU A 229 -8.47 5.11 -9.11
C LEU A 229 -8.55 6.20 -10.20
N GLN A 230 -9.33 7.25 -9.94
CA GLN A 230 -9.81 8.20 -10.97
C GLN A 230 -8.70 8.87 -11.80
N LYS A 231 -7.50 9.08 -11.24
CA LYS A 231 -6.38 9.72 -11.93
C LYS A 231 -5.32 8.75 -12.46
N ILE A 232 -5.56 7.44 -12.41
CA ILE A 232 -4.57 6.46 -12.86
C ILE A 232 -4.32 6.64 -14.36
N ASP A 233 -3.07 6.87 -14.72
CA ASP A 233 -2.56 6.91 -16.10
C ASP A 233 -2.04 5.54 -16.54
N SER A 234 -1.31 4.83 -15.66
CA SER A 234 -0.64 3.58 -16.05
C SER A 234 -0.47 2.55 -14.92
N ILE A 235 -0.68 1.28 -15.29
CA ILE A 235 -0.34 0.08 -14.51
C ILE A 235 0.60 -0.78 -15.36
N ASN A 236 1.88 -0.78 -15.00
CA ASN A 236 2.96 -1.20 -15.90
C ASN A 236 3.18 -2.72 -16.00
N GLU A 237 2.85 -3.52 -14.99
CA GLU A 237 2.98 -4.99 -15.04
C GLU A 237 1.62 -5.67 -15.01
N TYR A 238 0.89 -5.62 -13.90
CA TYR A 238 -0.44 -6.25 -13.82
C TYR A 238 -1.38 -5.67 -12.78
N MET A 239 -2.67 -5.69 -13.12
CA MET A 239 -3.80 -5.49 -12.22
C MET A 239 -4.48 -6.84 -11.98
N VAL A 240 -4.64 -7.25 -10.73
CA VAL A 240 -5.31 -8.49 -10.30
C VAL A 240 -6.50 -8.13 -9.42
N ILE A 241 -7.67 -8.67 -9.77
CA ILE A 241 -8.89 -8.60 -8.97
C ILE A 241 -9.35 -10.05 -8.73
N HIS A 242 -9.14 -10.57 -7.52
CA HIS A 242 -9.29 -11.99 -7.22
C HIS A 242 -10.16 -12.25 -5.98
N GLU A 243 -11.10 -13.20 -6.03
CA GLU A 243 -11.94 -13.60 -4.88
C GLU A 243 -12.71 -12.46 -4.16
N ASN A 244 -12.98 -11.33 -4.81
CA ASN A 244 -13.82 -10.26 -4.25
C ASN A 244 -15.30 -10.60 -4.49
N ARG A 245 -15.83 -11.52 -3.67
CA ARG A 245 -17.07 -12.27 -3.93
C ARG A 245 -18.27 -11.44 -4.43
N ILE A 246 -18.52 -10.27 -3.85
CA ILE A 246 -19.65 -9.39 -4.22
C ILE A 246 -19.27 -8.26 -5.19
N PHE A 247 -18.00 -8.13 -5.56
CA PHE A 247 -17.56 -7.12 -6.51
C PHE A 247 -18.14 -7.43 -7.89
N ASN A 248 -18.94 -6.51 -8.43
CA ASN A 248 -19.70 -6.72 -9.65
C ASN A 248 -19.07 -6.13 -10.92
N GLY A 249 -17.90 -5.49 -10.79
CA GLY A 249 -17.24 -4.74 -11.87
C GLY A 249 -17.44 -3.23 -11.82
N ASN A 250 -17.90 -2.67 -10.69
CA ASN A 250 -17.93 -1.23 -10.42
C ASN A 250 -16.51 -0.68 -10.21
N LEU A 251 -15.80 -0.50 -11.32
CA LEU A 251 -14.42 -0.07 -11.43
C LEU A 251 -14.37 1.31 -12.11
N ASN A 252 -13.81 2.32 -11.44
CA ASN A 252 -13.55 3.64 -12.01
C ASN A 252 -12.04 3.81 -12.25
N ILE A 253 -11.65 3.68 -13.52
CA ILE A 253 -10.28 3.83 -14.05
C ILE A 253 -10.29 4.52 -15.43
N GLU A 254 -11.30 5.35 -15.71
CA GLU A 254 -11.62 5.87 -17.06
C GLU A 254 -10.45 6.62 -17.75
N ASN A 255 -9.60 7.29 -16.94
CA ASN A 255 -8.46 8.07 -17.42
C ASN A 255 -7.21 7.23 -17.74
N VAL A 256 -7.23 5.91 -17.50
CA VAL A 256 -6.07 5.06 -17.76
C VAL A 256 -5.68 5.10 -19.23
N LYS A 257 -4.38 5.24 -19.47
CA LYS A 257 -3.73 5.23 -20.79
C LYS A 257 -3.13 3.86 -21.10
N TYR A 258 -2.71 3.13 -20.07
CA TYR A 258 -2.02 1.84 -20.22
C TYR A 258 -2.23 0.88 -19.04
N ILE A 259 -2.61 -0.37 -19.33
CA ILE A 259 -2.54 -1.51 -18.43
C ILE A 259 -1.88 -2.66 -19.19
N ASN A 260 -0.72 -3.15 -18.74
CA ASN A 260 -0.04 -4.27 -19.39
C ASN A 260 -0.89 -5.55 -19.31
N LYS A 261 -1.25 -6.00 -18.10
CA LYS A 261 -2.11 -7.18 -17.93
C LYS A 261 -3.23 -6.95 -16.94
N LEU A 262 -4.44 -7.37 -17.29
CA LEU A 262 -5.62 -7.34 -16.41
C LEU A 262 -6.12 -8.77 -16.17
N TYR A 263 -6.01 -9.20 -14.91
CA TYR A 263 -6.44 -10.50 -14.40
C TYR A 263 -7.66 -10.30 -13.51
N ILE A 264 -8.78 -10.97 -13.83
CA ILE A 264 -9.99 -10.90 -13.01
C ILE A 264 -10.48 -12.34 -12.82
N TRP A 265 -10.37 -12.86 -11.61
CA TRP A 265 -10.55 -14.29 -11.33
C TRP A 265 -11.43 -14.57 -10.10
N SER A 266 -12.31 -15.58 -10.19
CA SER A 266 -13.12 -16.08 -9.06
C SER A 266 -13.99 -15.01 -8.35
N ASN A 267 -14.36 -13.93 -9.05
CA ASN A 267 -15.28 -12.92 -8.51
C ASN A 267 -16.72 -13.33 -8.85
N SER A 268 -17.37 -14.04 -7.94
CA SER A 268 -18.69 -14.69 -8.16
C SER A 268 -19.86 -13.75 -8.53
N SER A 269 -19.68 -12.43 -8.40
CA SER A 269 -20.66 -11.42 -8.79
C SER A 269 -20.23 -10.56 -9.99
N PHE A 270 -19.00 -10.73 -10.49
CA PHE A 270 -18.43 -9.87 -11.52
C PHE A 270 -19.03 -10.17 -12.89
N SER A 271 -19.84 -9.26 -13.38
CA SER A 271 -20.41 -9.34 -14.73
C SER A 271 -20.41 -8.02 -15.50
N ASN A 272 -20.16 -6.87 -14.86
CA ASN A 272 -20.02 -5.59 -15.55
C ASN A 272 -18.57 -5.34 -16.01
N TYR A 273 -18.34 -5.51 -17.31
CA TYR A 273 -17.08 -5.22 -18.00
C TYR A 273 -17.15 -3.93 -18.82
N CYS A 274 -18.19 -3.09 -18.70
CA CYS A 274 -18.40 -1.99 -19.63
C CYS A 274 -17.33 -0.89 -19.57
N GLU A 275 -16.66 -0.69 -18.44
CA GLU A 275 -15.48 0.18 -18.40
C GLU A 275 -14.28 -0.46 -19.09
N ILE A 276 -14.02 -1.74 -18.80
CA ILE A 276 -12.93 -2.53 -19.39
C ILE A 276 -13.08 -2.66 -20.92
N SER A 277 -14.32 -2.81 -21.42
CA SER A 277 -14.66 -2.86 -22.85
C SER A 277 -14.19 -1.61 -23.60
N LYS A 278 -14.47 -0.40 -23.08
CA LYS A 278 -13.97 0.86 -23.65
C LYS A 278 -12.45 0.85 -23.78
N LEU A 279 -11.76 0.47 -22.69
CA LEU A 279 -10.30 0.46 -22.64
C LEU A 279 -9.68 -0.56 -23.60
N ILE A 280 -10.33 -1.70 -23.83
CA ILE A 280 -9.93 -2.70 -24.84
C ILE A 280 -10.11 -2.14 -26.27
N ILE A 281 -11.23 -1.50 -26.55
CA ILE A 281 -11.52 -0.87 -27.85
C ILE A 281 -10.50 0.25 -28.15
N GLU A 282 -10.15 1.04 -27.15
CA GLU A 282 -9.13 2.10 -27.20
C GLU A 282 -7.68 1.56 -27.19
N LYS A 283 -7.48 0.24 -27.14
CA LYS A 283 -6.17 -0.44 -27.09
C LYS A 283 -5.28 -0.02 -25.91
N LYS A 284 -5.91 0.32 -24.78
CA LYS A 284 -5.24 0.73 -23.53
C LYS A 284 -4.87 -0.45 -22.61
N ILE A 285 -5.30 -1.67 -22.94
CA ILE A 285 -4.98 -2.88 -22.17
C ILE A 285 -4.31 -3.90 -23.11
N ASP A 286 -3.08 -4.35 -22.84
CA ASP A 286 -2.40 -5.30 -23.73
C ASP A 286 -2.98 -6.71 -23.59
N SER A 287 -2.95 -7.28 -22.37
CA SER A 287 -3.43 -8.63 -22.08
C SER A 287 -4.62 -8.63 -21.11
N ILE A 288 -5.58 -9.53 -21.34
CA ILE A 288 -6.68 -9.82 -20.43
C ILE A 288 -6.79 -11.33 -20.20
N ASP A 289 -7.21 -11.72 -19.00
CA ASP A 289 -7.53 -13.10 -18.66
C ASP A 289 -8.62 -13.09 -17.58
N PHE A 290 -9.78 -13.68 -17.91
CA PHE A 290 -10.98 -13.72 -17.09
C PHE A 290 -11.43 -15.18 -16.91
N LEU A 291 -11.53 -15.61 -15.67
CA LEU A 291 -11.80 -17.00 -15.30
C LEU A 291 -12.67 -17.05 -14.02
N ASP A 292 -13.63 -17.97 -13.97
CA ASP A 292 -14.44 -18.24 -12.77
C ASP A 292 -15.22 -17.03 -12.19
N ASN A 293 -15.42 -15.97 -12.99
CA ASN A 293 -16.34 -14.89 -12.66
C ASN A 293 -17.78 -15.25 -13.07
N ARG A 294 -18.77 -14.46 -12.60
CA ARG A 294 -20.18 -14.59 -13.01
C ARG A 294 -20.36 -14.56 -14.53
N TYR A 295 -19.58 -13.74 -15.23
CA TYR A 295 -19.46 -13.75 -16.68
C TYR A 295 -17.98 -13.65 -17.05
N ASN A 296 -17.51 -14.46 -18.00
CA ASN A 296 -16.14 -14.46 -18.50
C ASN A 296 -16.17 -14.19 -20.02
N PRO A 297 -16.27 -12.91 -20.45
CA PRO A 297 -16.26 -12.56 -21.86
C PRO A 297 -14.88 -12.81 -22.48
N THR A 298 -14.85 -13.20 -23.76
CA THR A 298 -13.63 -13.12 -24.56
C THR A 298 -13.32 -11.68 -24.93
N ARG A 299 -12.11 -11.43 -25.46
CA ARG A 299 -11.75 -10.11 -26.00
C ARG A 299 -12.69 -9.64 -27.11
N ASN A 300 -13.19 -10.56 -27.94
CA ASN A 300 -14.09 -10.27 -29.05
C ASN A 300 -15.49 -9.87 -28.55
N ASP A 301 -16.01 -10.55 -27.51
CA ASP A 301 -17.29 -10.17 -26.90
C ASP A 301 -17.26 -8.71 -26.41
N LEU A 302 -16.12 -8.28 -25.85
CA LEU A 302 -15.94 -6.91 -25.35
C LEU A 302 -15.72 -5.86 -26.45
N THR A 303 -15.24 -6.24 -27.64
CA THR A 303 -15.22 -5.32 -28.79
C THR A 303 -16.60 -5.16 -29.43
N ASP A 304 -17.44 -6.21 -29.35
CA ASP A 304 -18.82 -6.20 -29.86
C ASP A 304 -19.83 -5.58 -28.88
N SER A 305 -19.34 -4.85 -27.86
CA SER A 305 -20.12 -4.19 -26.80
C SER A 305 -20.96 -5.11 -25.90
N ASN A 306 -20.70 -6.43 -25.89
CA ASN A 306 -21.36 -7.38 -24.98
C ASN A 306 -20.73 -7.32 -23.58
N CYS A 307 -20.86 -6.18 -22.91
CA CYS A 307 -20.08 -5.86 -21.73
C CYS A 307 -20.76 -6.12 -20.37
N ASN A 308 -21.99 -6.64 -20.32
CA ASN A 308 -22.71 -6.89 -19.06
C ASN A 308 -23.69 -8.09 -19.12
N LYS A 309 -23.92 -8.79 -17.99
CA LYS A 309 -24.85 -9.93 -17.82
C LYS A 309 -25.41 -10.11 -16.38
#